data_AF-A0AAW8F665-F1
#
_entry.id   AF-A0AAW8F665-F1
#
_cell.length_a   1.000
_cell.length_b   1.000
_cell.length_c   1.000
_cell.angle_alpha   90.00
_cell.angle_beta   90.00
_cell.angle_gamma   90.00
#
_symmetry.space_group_name_H-M   'P 1'
#
loop_
_entity.id
_entity.type
_entity.pdbx_description
1 polymer ?
#
loop_
_entity_poly.entity_id
_entity_poly.type
_entity_poly.pdbx_seq_one_letter_code
_entity_poly.pdbx_strand_id
1 'polypeptide(L)'
;MVVLSDGWERGDPELLAAQMRRLHRLAHRVIWADPRKARPGYAPLAAGMAAALPSVDAFVEGHSLAALERLAAVVKGADDA
;
A
#
# COMPACT_ATOMS: atom_id res chain seq x y z
N MET A 1 -10.47 0.09 0.77
CA MET A 1 -9.78 1.19 0.07
C MET A 1 -8.55 0.62 -0.60
N VAL A 2 -8.36 0.93 -1.89
CA VAL A 2 -7.16 0.52 -2.63
C VAL A 2 -6.36 1.77 -2.98
N VAL A 3 -5.08 1.79 -2.65
CA VAL A 3 -4.14 2.87 -2.98
C VAL A 3 -3.14 2.34 -3.99
N LEU A 4 -3.07 2.96 -5.16
CA LEU A 4 -2.06 2.66 -6.18
C LEU A 4 -1.05 3.81 -6.18
N SER A 5 0.11 3.60 -5.56
CA SER A 5 1.12 4.63 -5.37
C SER A 5 2.47 4.02 -5.03
N ASP A 6 3.54 4.75 -5.33
CA ASP A 6 4.92 4.41 -4.98
C ASP A 6 5.39 5.02 -3.64
N GLY A 7 4.48 5.69 -2.91
CA GLY A 7 4.71 6.24 -1.57
C GLY A 7 5.70 7.39 -1.50
N TRP A 8 5.98 8.07 -2.62
CA TRP A 8 6.87 9.23 -2.64
C TRP A 8 6.18 10.47 -2.07
N GLU A 9 6.28 10.67 -0.75
CA GLU A 9 5.86 11.89 -0.05
C GLU A 9 7.04 12.87 0.11
N ARG A 10 6.82 14.16 -0.12
CA ARG A 10 7.82 15.24 0.04
C ARG A 10 7.55 16.16 1.22
N GLY A 11 6.35 16.12 1.78
CA GLY A 11 5.95 16.85 2.98
C GLY A 11 6.31 16.13 4.28
N ASP A 12 5.61 16.50 5.36
CA ASP A 12 5.79 15.91 6.69
C ASP A 12 5.22 14.48 6.76
N PRO A 13 6.06 13.45 6.99
CA PRO A 13 5.59 12.07 7.15
C PRO A 13 4.64 11.87 8.33
N GLU A 14 4.70 12.69 9.38
CA GLU A 14 3.79 12.58 10.53
C GLU A 14 2.35 12.93 10.15
N LEU A 15 2.18 13.95 9.30
CA LEU A 15 0.85 14.27 8.76
C LEU A 15 0.30 13.11 7.95
N LEU A 16 1.13 12.50 7.08
CA LEU A 16 0.73 11.32 6.31
C LEU A 16 0.36 10.16 7.23
N ALA A 17 1.18 9.86 8.25
CA ALA A 17 0.88 8.82 9.23
C ALA A 17 -0.46 9.07 9.93
N ALA A 18 -0.75 10.32 10.33
CA ALA A 18 -2.02 10.68 10.94
C ALA A 18 -3.22 10.47 10.01
N GLN A 19 -3.10 10.87 8.73
CA GLN A 19 -4.15 10.66 7.74
C GLN A 19 -4.33 9.16 7.41
N MET A 20 -3.25 8.40 7.33
CA MET A 20 -3.29 6.96 7.09
C MET A 20 -3.96 6.21 8.24
N ARG A 21 -3.67 6.57 9.49
CA ARG A 21 -4.40 6.05 10.67
C ARG A 21 -5.89 6.36 10.60
N ARG A 22 -6.26 7.58 10.18
CA ARG A 22 -7.67 7.97 9.99
C ARG A 22 -8.32 7.16 8.87
N LEU A 23 -7.66 7.02 7.74
CA LEU A 23 -8.14 6.25 6.60
C LEU A 23 -8.38 4.79 6.98
N HIS A 24 -7.45 4.16 7.70
CA HIS A 24 -7.56 2.78 8.15
C HIS A 24 -8.78 2.56 9.06
N ARG A 25 -9.12 3.52 9.92
CA ARG A 25 -10.36 3.45 10.73
C ARG A 25 -11.65 3.61 9.93
N LEU A 26 -11.59 4.21 8.74
CA LEU A 26 -12.76 4.46 7.89
C LEU A 26 -12.95 3.40 6.81
N ALA A 27 -11.86 2.75 6.39
CA ALA A 27 -11.88 1.70 5.40
C ALA A 27 -12.08 0.33 6.07
N HIS A 28 -12.82 -0.56 5.40
CA HIS A 28 -12.87 -1.96 5.83
C HIS A 28 -11.47 -2.62 5.83
N ARG A 29 -10.69 -2.34 4.79
CA ARG A 29 -9.26 -2.69 4.62
C ARG A 29 -8.57 -1.63 3.77
N VAL A 30 -7.29 -1.40 4.00
CA VAL A 30 -6.38 -0.55 3.22
C VAL A 30 -5.39 -1.45 2.48
N ILE A 31 -5.57 -1.59 1.18
CA ILE A 31 -4.67 -2.37 0.32
C ILE A 31 -3.82 -1.37 -0.46
N TRP A 32 -2.50 -1.50 -0.37
CA TRP A 32 -1.55 -0.65 -1.07
C TRP A 32 -0.84 -1.44 -2.17
N ALA A 33 -1.04 -1.05 -3.41
CA ALA A 33 -0.38 -1.62 -4.59
C ALA A 33 0.74 -0.69 -5.07
N ASP A 34 1.98 -1.13 -4.90
CA ASP A 34 3.16 -0.35 -5.28
C ASP A 34 3.77 -0.88 -6.59
N PRO A 35 3.89 -0.03 -7.65
CA PRO A 35 4.46 -0.43 -8.94
C PRO A 35 5.97 -0.74 -8.90
N ARG A 36 6.66 -0.39 -7.81
CA ARG A 36 8.08 -0.65 -7.59
C ARG A 36 8.36 -1.90 -6.77
N LYS A 37 7.37 -2.45 -6.06
CA LYS A 37 7.55 -3.58 -5.13
C LYS A 37 8.17 -4.82 -5.79
N ALA A 38 7.88 -5.07 -7.07
CA ALA A 38 8.39 -6.25 -7.78
C ALA A 38 9.86 -6.13 -8.22
N ARG A 39 10.51 -4.98 -8.00
CA ARG A 39 11.94 -4.86 -8.33
C ARG A 39 12.76 -5.65 -7.31
N PRO A 40 13.72 -6.49 -7.77
CA PRO A 40 14.64 -7.17 -6.87
C PRO A 40 15.36 -6.16 -5.94
N GLY A 41 15.39 -6.46 -4.65
CA GLY A 41 16.01 -5.59 -3.64
C GLY A 41 15.20 -4.34 -3.28
N TYR A 42 13.94 -4.22 -3.74
CA TYR A 42 13.07 -3.13 -3.30
C TYR A 42 12.84 -3.19 -1.79
N ALA A 43 13.05 -2.06 -1.13
CA ALA A 43 12.64 -1.82 0.24
C ALA A 43 11.86 -0.49 0.30
N PRO A 44 10.76 -0.42 1.06
CA PRO A 44 9.92 0.77 1.18
C PRO A 44 10.56 1.84 2.10
N LEU A 45 11.75 2.31 1.75
CA LEU A 45 12.58 3.19 2.58
C LEU A 45 12.17 4.67 2.53
N ALA A 46 11.30 5.05 1.59
CA ALA A 46 10.79 6.41 1.53
C ALA A 46 10.03 6.74 2.83
N ALA A 47 10.32 7.89 3.43
CA ALA A 47 9.74 8.27 4.72
C ALA A 47 8.20 8.26 4.68
N GLY A 48 7.60 8.66 3.57
CA GLY A 48 6.16 8.57 3.37
C GLY A 48 5.63 7.15 3.39
N MET A 49 6.33 6.22 2.72
CA MET A 49 5.94 4.81 2.74
C MET A 49 6.12 4.22 4.14
N ALA A 50 7.24 4.48 4.81
CA ALA A 50 7.46 4.04 6.19
C ALA A 50 6.37 4.55 7.16
N ALA A 51 5.90 5.79 6.96
CA ALA A 51 4.80 6.38 7.72
C ALA A 51 3.43 5.75 7.41
N ALA A 52 3.19 5.33 6.16
CA ALA A 52 1.93 4.76 5.72
C ALA A 52 1.77 3.28 6.07
N LEU A 53 2.86 2.49 5.96
CA LEU A 53 2.86 1.03 6.12
C LEU A 53 2.18 0.50 7.39
N PRO A 54 2.32 1.12 8.58
CA PRO A 54 1.65 0.64 9.79
C PRO A 54 0.11 0.66 9.71
N SER A 55 -0.47 1.38 8.73
CA SER A 55 -1.92 1.49 8.51
C SER A 55 -2.37 0.76 7.24
N VAL A 56 -1.50 -0.06 6.63
CA VAL A 56 -1.78 -0.84 5.42
C VAL A 56 -2.00 -2.30 5.81
N ASP A 57 -3.15 -2.86 5.41
CA ASP A 57 -3.53 -4.25 5.68
C ASP A 57 -2.91 -5.24 4.70
N ALA A 58 -2.67 -4.82 3.45
CA ALA A 58 -1.99 -5.63 2.44
C ALA A 58 -1.12 -4.76 1.55
N PHE A 59 0.15 -5.14 1.42
CA PHE A 59 1.13 -4.43 0.60
C PHE A 59 1.57 -5.29 -0.59
N VAL A 60 0.98 -5.02 -1.75
CA VAL A 60 1.06 -5.87 -2.95
C VAL A 60 1.76 -5.17 -4.10
N GLU A 61 2.10 -5.95 -5.13
CA GLU A 61 2.71 -5.45 -6.35
C GLU A 61 1.66 -4.75 -7.23
N GLY A 62 2.05 -3.69 -7.93
CA GLY A 62 1.18 -2.98 -8.88
C GLY A 62 1.79 -2.75 -10.27
N HIS A 63 2.79 -3.54 -10.66
CA HIS A 63 3.69 -3.24 -11.79
C HIS A 63 3.27 -3.85 -13.15
N SER A 64 2.24 -4.70 -13.18
CA SER A 64 1.84 -5.45 -14.36
C SER A 64 0.36 -5.86 -14.30
N LEU A 65 -0.21 -6.28 -15.43
CA LEU A 65 -1.59 -6.79 -15.47
C LEU A 65 -1.78 -7.99 -14.53
N ALA A 66 -0.84 -8.94 -14.53
CA ALA A 66 -0.88 -10.07 -13.60
C ALA A 66 -0.85 -9.63 -12.13
N ALA A 67 -0.12 -8.56 -11.80
CA ALA A 67 -0.13 -7.99 -10.45
C ALA A 67 -1.48 -7.34 -10.11
N LEU A 68 -2.14 -6.69 -11.07
CA LEU A 68 -3.48 -6.13 -10.91
C LEU A 68 -4.56 -7.21 -10.77
N GLU A 69 -4.42 -8.35 -11.45
CA GLU A 69 -5.28 -9.52 -11.26
C GLU A 69 -5.15 -10.09 -9.84
N ARG A 70 -3.91 -10.21 -9.34
CA ARG A 70 -3.65 -10.58 -7.94
C ARG A 70 -4.26 -9.57 -6.97
N LEU A 71 -4.09 -8.26 -7.22
CA LEU A 71 -4.72 -7.22 -6.43
C LEU A 71 -6.25 -7.37 -6.40
N ALA A 72 -6.88 -7.70 -7.53
CA ALA A 72 -8.33 -7.95 -7.58
C ALA A 72 -8.73 -9.17 -6.73
N ALA A 73 -7.91 -10.20 -6.64
CA ALA A 73 -8.12 -11.34 -5.75
C ALA A 73 -8.01 -10.93 -4.26
N VAL A 74 -7.00 -10.13 -3.90
CA VAL A 74 -6.84 -9.58 -2.53
C VAL A 74 -8.05 -8.74 -2.12
N VAL A 75 -8.56 -7.90 -3.04
CA VAL A 75 -9.75 -7.06 -2.82
C VAL A 75 -11.00 -7.90 -2.60
N LYS A 76 -11.13 -9.04 -3.29
CA LYS A 76 -12.23 -10.00 -3.07
C LYS A 76 -12.13 -10.74 -1.73
N GLY A 77 -11.01 -10.60 -1.00
CA GLY A 77 -10.74 -11.35 0.22
C GLY A 77 -10.27 -12.77 -0.04
N ALA A 78 -9.71 -13.07 -1.22
CA ALA A 78 -9.21 -14.40 -1.57
C ALA A 78 -7.81 -14.71 -1.01
N ASP A 79 -7.32 -13.91 -0.06
CA ASP A 79 -6.06 -14.15 0.63
C ASP A 79 -6.34 -14.65 2.06
N ASP A 80 -6.37 -15.97 2.20
CA ASP A 80 -6.16 -16.73 3.44
C ASP A 80 -5.58 -18.11 3.05
N ALA A 81 -4.27 -18.17 2.81
CA ALA A 81 -3.42 -19.36 2.85
C ALA A 81 -1.93 -18.96 2.99
#